data_AF-D6V8X8-F1
#
_entry.id   AF-D6V8X8-F1
#
_cell.length_a   1.000
_cell.length_b   1.000
_cell.length_c   1.000
_cell.angle_alpha   90.00
_cell.angle_beta   90.00
_cell.angle_gamma   90.00
#
_symmetry.space_group_name_H-M   'P 1'
#
loop_
_entity.id
_entity.type
_entity.pdbx_description
1 polymer ?
#
loop_
_entity_poly.entity_id
_entity_poly.type
_entity_poly.pdbx_seq_one_letter_code
_entity_poly.pdbx_strand_id
1 'polypeptide(L)' 'MKTLCALFVLATVSGLLAGAMPALAADLPDNRAPVYVPPPRVYVVPGCRLGTERWWDGYGWHIRSIQVCN' A
#
# COMPACT_ATOMS: atom_id res chain seq x y z
N MET A 1 -14.41 31.77 -35.08
CA MET A 1 -13.03 31.28 -34.84
C MET A 1 -12.49 31.75 -33.48
N LYS A 2 -12.46 33.06 -33.21
CA LYS A 2 -11.90 33.65 -31.98
C LYS A 2 -12.57 33.19 -30.66
N THR A 3 -13.88 33.00 -30.69
CA THR A 3 -14.68 32.48 -29.55
C THR A 3 -14.44 31.01 -29.25
N LEU A 4 -14.21 30.18 -30.28
CA LEU A 4 -13.90 28.76 -30.13
C LEU A 4 -12.51 28.55 -29.52
N CYS A 5 -11.52 29.36 -29.94
CA CYS A 5 -10.20 29.31 -29.33
C CYS A 5 -10.24 29.69 -27.84
N ALA A 6 -11.03 30.71 -27.47
CA ALA A 6 -11.16 31.13 -26.07
C ALA A 6 -11.77 30.02 -25.19
N LEU A 7 -12.80 29.33 -25.68
CA LEU A 7 -13.39 28.19 -24.97
C LEU A 7 -12.41 27.03 -24.81
N PHE A 8 -11.63 26.73 -25.85
CA PHE A 8 -10.61 25.69 -25.81
C PHE A 8 -9.53 25.99 -24.77
N VAL A 9 -9.04 27.24 -24.73
CA VAL A 9 -8.05 27.68 -23.73
C VAL A 9 -8.61 27.54 -22.31
N LEU A 10 -9.84 28.01 -22.05
CA LEU A 10 -10.46 27.89 -20.74
C LEU A 10 -10.64 26.43 -20.30
N ALA A 11 -11.03 25.53 -21.22
CA ALA A 11 -11.16 24.10 -20.95
C ALA A 11 -9.80 23.46 -20.61
N THR A 12 -8.73 23.80 -21.34
CA THR A 12 -7.38 23.28 -21.04
C THR A 12 -6.86 23.76 -19.69
N VAL A 13 -7.02 25.05 -19.37
CA VAL A 13 -6.53 25.63 -18.10
C VAL A 13 -7.28 25.04 -16.90
N SER A 14 -8.60 24.88 -16.99
CA SER A 14 -9.40 24.27 -15.92
C SER A 14 -9.10 22.79 -15.72
N GLY A 15 -8.88 22.01 -16.79
CA GLY A 15 -8.48 20.60 -16.70
C GLY A 15 -7.11 20.40 -16.04
N LEU A 16 -6.12 21.25 -16.38
CA LEU A 16 -4.79 21.22 -15.77
C LEU A 16 -4.84 21.55 -14.27
N LEU A 17 -5.67 22.53 -13.89
CA LEU A 17 -5.83 22.92 -12.48
C LEU A 17 -6.53 21.82 -11.67
N ALA A 18 -7.55 21.16 -12.23
CA ALA A 18 -8.26 20.06 -11.57
C ALA A 18 -7.37 18.81 -11.37
N GLY A 19 -6.46 18.53 -12.30
CA GLY A 19 -5.51 17.41 -12.19
C GLY A 19 -4.40 17.62 -11.17
N ALA A 20 -4.01 18.87 -10.88
CA ALA A 20 -2.93 19.19 -9.92
C ALA A 20 -3.38 19.16 -8.45
N MET A 21 -4.66 19.40 -8.16
CA MET A 21 -5.21 19.43 -6.81
C MET A 21 -5.12 18.10 -6.03
N PRO A 22 -5.39 16.90 -6.61
CA PRO A 22 -5.29 15.65 -5.86
C PRO A 22 -3.84 15.30 -5.45
N ALA A 23 -2.84 15.74 -6.20
CA ALA A 23 -1.43 15.55 -5.83
C ALA A 23 -1.06 16.39 -4.60
N LEU A 24 -1.50 17.64 -4.56
CA LEU A 24 -1.29 18.53 -3.41
C LEU A 24 -2.03 18.05 -2.16
N ALA A 25 -3.21 17.45 -2.31
CA ALA A 25 -4.00 16.91 -1.20
C ALA A 25 -3.42 15.61 -0.61
N ALA A 26 -2.67 14.82 -1.39
CA ALA A 26 -2.05 13.58 -0.94
C ALA A 26 -0.81 13.80 -0.07
N ASP A 27 -0.11 14.93 -0.26
CA ASP A 27 1.06 15.32 0.53
C ASP A 27 0.71 16.06 1.83
N LEU A 28 -0.56 16.35 2.08
CA LEU A 28 -0.95 16.91 3.37
C LEU A 28 -0.72 15.86 4.46
N PRO A 29 -0.11 16.25 5.59
CA PRO A 29 0.04 15.36 6.72
C PRO A 29 -1.35 14.86 7.12
N ASP A 30 -1.49 13.54 7.15
CA ASP A 30 -2.71 12.88 7.56
C ASP A 30 -3.03 13.33 8.99
N ASN A 31 -4.06 14.17 9.15
CA ASN A 31 -4.53 14.66 10.46
C ASN A 31 -5.14 13.54 11.33
N ARG A 32 -4.94 12.27 10.97
CA ARG A 32 -5.32 11.12 11.78
C ARG A 32 -4.41 11.09 13.00
N ALA A 33 -5.02 11.20 14.17
CA ALA A 33 -4.34 10.93 15.42
C ALA A 33 -3.67 9.55 15.35
N PRO A 34 -2.47 9.36 15.93
CA PRO A 34 -1.82 8.06 15.95
C PRO A 34 -2.77 7.05 16.62
N VAL A 35 -3.26 6.11 15.81
CA VAL A 35 -4.08 5.01 16.32
C VAL A 35 -3.14 4.11 17.09
N TYR A 36 -3.40 3.93 18.39
CA TYR A 36 -2.74 2.88 19.14
C TYR A 36 -3.14 1.53 18.54
N VAL A 37 -2.20 0.91 17.82
CA VAL A 37 -2.34 -0.47 17.36
C VAL A 37 -1.73 -1.34 18.45
N PRO A 38 -2.55 -2.07 19.23
CA PRO A 38 -2.00 -2.99 20.22
C PRO A 38 -1.13 -4.03 19.50
N PRO A 39 0.01 -4.43 20.10
CA PRO A 39 0.83 -5.48 19.51
C PRO A 39 -0.01 -6.75 19.35
N PRO A 40 0.16 -7.50 18.24
CA PRO A 40 -0.54 -8.76 18.06
C PRO A 40 -0.22 -9.70 19.23
N ARG A 41 -1.24 -10.43 19.70
CA ARG A 41 -1.04 -11.46 20.73
C ARG A 41 -0.20 -12.58 20.11
N VAL A 42 1.05 -12.69 20.54
CA VAL A 42 1.94 -13.78 20.13
C VAL A 42 1.65 -14.98 21.04
N TYR A 43 0.97 -15.98 20.50
CA TYR A 43 0.80 -17.26 21.18
C TYR A 43 2.10 -18.05 21.05
N VAL A 44 2.93 -18.02 22.09
CA VAL A 44 4.10 -18.91 22.18
C VAL A 44 3.57 -20.26 22.63
N VAL A 45 3.51 -21.22 21.70
CA VAL A 45 3.18 -22.60 22.05
C VAL A 45 4.43 -23.22 22.68
N PRO A 46 4.41 -23.58 23.99
CA PRO A 46 5.57 -24.12 24.66
C PRO A 46 5.99 -25.44 23.99
N GLY A 47 7.29 -25.58 23.70
CA GLY A 47 7.84 -26.73 22.97
C GLY A 47 7.82 -26.59 21.45
N CYS A 48 7.22 -25.52 20.90
CA CYS A 48 7.23 -25.24 19.47
C CYS A 48 8.12 -24.04 19.15
N ARG A 49 8.92 -24.15 18.08
CA ARG A 49 9.72 -23.06 17.52
C ARG A 49 9.29 -22.75 16.10
N LEU A 50 9.36 -21.49 15.70
CA LEU A 50 9.24 -21.11 14.30
C LEU A 50 10.51 -21.54 13.57
N GLY A 51 10.33 -22.18 12.42
CA GLY A 51 11.39 -22.60 11.51
C GLY A 51 11.06 -22.20 10.09
N THR A 52 12.02 -22.39 9.19
CA THR A 52 11.83 -22.16 7.77
C THR A 52 12.16 -23.45 7.04
N GLU A 53 11.26 -23.87 6.15
CA GLU A 53 11.44 -25.06 5.33
C GLU A 53 11.58 -24.66 3.87
N ARG A 54 12.56 -25.28 3.19
CA ARG A 54 12.71 -25.19 1.75
C ARG A 54 12.12 -26.43 1.11
N TRP A 55 11.16 -26.27 0.22
CA TRP A 55 10.47 -27.37 -0.45
C TRP A 55 10.49 -27.22 -1.97
N TRP A 56 10.42 -28.34 -2.68
CA TRP A 56 10.37 -28.40 -4.15
C TRP A 56 8.95 -28.80 -4.56
N ASP A 57 8.31 -28.01 -5.41
CA ASP A 57 6.92 -28.23 -5.82
C ASP A 57 6.78 -28.96 -7.17
N GLY A 58 7.92 -29.29 -7.81
CA GLY A 58 7.98 -29.84 -9.16
C GLY A 58 8.39 -28.82 -10.22
N TYR A 59 8.23 -27.53 -9.95
CA TYR A 59 8.53 -26.41 -10.86
C TYR A 59 9.64 -25.49 -10.33
N GLY A 60 9.80 -25.41 -9.01
CA GLY A 60 10.75 -24.50 -8.38
C GLY A 60 11.02 -24.78 -6.89
N TRP A 61 12.00 -24.06 -6.36
CA TRP A 61 12.30 -24.04 -4.94
C TRP A 61 11.50 -22.96 -4.25
N HIS A 62 10.80 -23.34 -3.19
CA HIS A 62 9.98 -22.44 -2.39
C HIS A 62 10.41 -22.48 -0.93
N ILE A 63 10.20 -21.37 -0.23
CA ILE A 63 10.52 -21.21 1.18
C ILE A 63 9.22 -20.88 1.91
N ARG A 64 8.93 -21.60 3.00
CA ARG A 64 7.76 -21.34 3.84
C ARG A 64 8.12 -21.34 5.33
N SER A 65 7.34 -20.58 6.10
CA SER A 65 7.39 -20.63 7.56
C SER A 65 6.67 -21.88 8.07
N ILE A 66 7.29 -22.59 9.00
CA ILE A 66 6.71 -23.76 9.66
C ILE A 66 6.82 -23.62 11.18
N GLN A 67 6.01 -24.38 11.90
CA GLN A 67 6.11 -24.53 13.34
C GLN A 67 6.62 -25.93 13.65
N VAL A 68 7.80 -26.03 14.28
CA VAL A 68 8.44 -27.29 14.67
C VAL A 68 8.20 -27.50 16.15
N CYS A 69 7.42 -28.52 16.50
CA CYS A 69 7.16 -28.92 17.88
C CYS A 69 7.90 -30.23 18.18
N ASN A 70 8.45 -30.35 19.39
CA ASN A 70 9.02 -31.61 19.90
C ASN A 70 7.93 -32.55 20.42
#